data_AF-A0A3C1UY86-F1
#
_entry.id   AF-A0A3C1UY86-F1
#
_cell.length_a   1.000
_cell.length_b   1.000
_cell.length_c   1.000
_cell.angle_alpha   90.00
_cell.angle_beta   90.00
_cell.angle_gamma   90.00
#
_symmetry.space_group_name_H-M   'P 1'
#
loop_
_entity.id
_entity.type
_entity.pdbx_description
1 polymer ?
#
loop_
_entity_poly.entity_id
_entity_poly.type
_entity_poly.pdbx_seq_one_letter_code
_entity_poly.pdbx_strand_id
1 'polypeptide(L)'
;LCNELWDEGNEYFPATSFQISNIHAGTGVTNVIPSVTEVVFNFRYSTESTHEDLQQRVLGILDKHGFEYKITWEHSGYPFLTPKGDLVSSCVDAIQVVKGIETELSTSGGTSDGRFIAPMLDAQVVELGPLNATIHQVNECVSVQDLDDLTDIYYQILKNMLA
;
A
#
# COMPACT_ATOMS: atom_id res chain seq x y z
N LEU A 1 15.87 -5.86 11.81
CA LEU A 1 14.90 -5.61 10.73
C LEU A 1 13.49 -5.35 11.29
N CYS A 2 12.80 -6.32 11.90
CA CYS A 2 11.44 -6.09 12.44
C CYS A 2 11.36 -5.02 13.56
N ASN A 3 12.43 -4.86 14.34
CA ASN A 3 12.51 -3.85 15.41
C ASN A 3 13.12 -2.53 14.93
N GLU A 4 13.43 -2.41 13.64
CA GLU A 4 14.02 -1.19 13.09
C GLU A 4 12.91 -0.16 12.85
N LEU A 5 13.14 1.08 13.27
CA LEU A 5 12.31 2.21 12.87
C LEU A 5 12.80 2.70 11.51
N TRP A 6 12.00 2.48 10.47
CA TRP A 6 12.37 2.83 9.10
C TRP A 6 12.17 4.32 8.83
N ASP A 7 11.01 4.85 9.19
CA ASP A 7 10.70 6.27 9.28
C ASP A 7 9.49 6.47 10.22
N GLU A 8 9.06 7.71 10.42
CA GLU A 8 7.89 8.06 11.24
C GLU A 8 6.63 8.35 10.39
N GLY A 9 6.71 8.17 9.07
CA GLY A 9 5.67 8.60 8.13
C GLY A 9 5.55 10.13 8.04
N ASN A 10 4.41 10.61 7.57
CA ASN A 10 4.09 12.04 7.50
C ASN A 10 2.56 12.26 7.57
N GLU A 11 2.09 13.47 7.27
CA GLU A 11 0.65 13.81 7.27
C GLU A 11 -0.17 12.91 6.34
N TYR A 12 0.43 12.39 5.26
CA TYR A 12 -0.26 11.63 4.23
C TYR A 12 -0.02 10.14 4.32
N PHE A 13 1.17 9.71 4.77
CA PHE A 13 1.58 8.32 4.81
C PHE A 13 1.81 7.81 6.24
N PRO A 14 1.35 6.59 6.57
CA PRO A 14 1.83 5.94 7.77
C PRO A 14 3.34 5.64 7.67
N ALA A 15 3.95 5.33 8.81
CA ALA A 15 5.34 4.89 8.85
C ALA A 15 5.59 3.68 7.94
N THR A 16 6.77 3.66 7.30
CA THR A 16 7.21 2.52 6.49
C THR A 16 7.19 1.23 7.30
N SER A 17 6.54 0.22 6.75
CA SER A 17 6.35 -1.09 7.39
C SER A 17 7.19 -2.16 6.74
N PHE A 18 7.86 -2.97 7.57
CA PHE A 18 8.59 -4.16 7.17
C PHE A 18 7.87 -5.41 7.68
N GLN A 19 7.59 -6.37 6.80
CA GLN A 19 6.93 -7.63 7.15
C GLN A 19 7.63 -8.82 6.50
N ILE A 20 7.88 -9.89 7.26
CA ILE A 20 8.32 -11.17 6.71
C ILE A 20 7.05 -11.94 6.29
N SER A 21 6.95 -12.28 5.00
CA SER A 21 5.81 -13.02 4.47
C SER A 21 6.03 -14.53 4.51
N ASN A 22 7.26 -14.99 4.29
CA ASN A 22 7.62 -16.41 4.30
C ASN A 22 8.99 -16.62 4.94
N ILE A 23 9.15 -17.72 5.66
CA ILE A 23 10.43 -18.19 6.19
C ILE A 23 10.50 -19.70 6.11
N HIS A 24 11.53 -20.22 5.46
CA HIS A 24 11.72 -21.66 5.26
C HIS A 24 13.16 -22.06 5.53
N ALA A 25 13.34 -23.12 6.31
CA ALA A 25 14.64 -23.71 6.56
C ALA A 25 14.50 -25.23 6.74
N GLY A 26 15.50 -25.97 6.25
CA GLY A 26 15.57 -27.42 6.42
C GLY A 26 14.83 -28.21 5.36
N THR A 27 15.05 -29.52 5.40
CA THR A 27 14.53 -30.49 4.44
C THR A 27 13.35 -31.30 4.99
N GLY A 28 12.88 -30.96 6.20
CA GLY A 28 11.86 -31.72 6.95
C GLY A 28 12.41 -32.90 7.75
N VAL A 29 13.70 -33.24 7.60
CA VAL A 29 14.37 -34.28 8.39
C VAL A 29 14.82 -33.70 9.74
N THR A 30 14.41 -34.34 10.84
CA THR A 30 14.55 -33.78 12.21
C THR A 30 15.96 -33.88 12.82
N ASN A 31 16.88 -34.59 12.18
CA ASN A 31 18.26 -34.80 12.66
C ASN A 31 19.32 -34.23 11.71
N VAL A 32 18.94 -33.32 10.81
CA VAL A 32 19.85 -32.64 9.89
C VAL A 32 19.76 -31.14 10.11
N ILE A 33 20.91 -30.49 10.30
CA ILE A 33 20.99 -29.04 10.43
C ILE A 33 20.86 -28.41 9.02
N PRO A 34 19.97 -27.43 8.80
CA PRO A 34 19.88 -26.74 7.52
C PRO A 34 21.13 -25.94 7.20
N SER A 35 21.53 -25.93 5.93
CA SER A 35 22.63 -25.09 5.43
C SER A 35 22.17 -23.70 4.97
N VAL A 36 20.89 -23.51 4.69
CA VAL A 36 20.30 -22.25 4.20
C VAL A 36 18.93 -22.03 4.85
N THR A 37 18.64 -20.76 5.14
CA THR A 37 17.30 -20.28 5.48
C THR A 37 16.89 -19.28 4.40
N GLU A 38 15.74 -19.50 3.78
CA GLU A 38 15.12 -18.58 2.85
C GLU A 38 14.10 -17.70 3.60
N VAL A 39 14.19 -16.39 3.39
CA VAL A 39 13.29 -15.41 3.99
C VAL A 39 12.77 -14.50 2.87
N VAL A 40 11.45 -14.43 2.75
CA VAL A 40 10.78 -13.48 1.87
C VAL A 40 10.14 -12.41 2.74
N PHE A 41 10.41 -11.15 2.42
CA PHE A 41 9.88 -10.02 3.15
C PHE A 41 9.42 -8.92 2.20
N ASN A 42 8.61 -8.00 2.70
CA ASN A 42 8.07 -6.89 1.95
C ASN A 42 8.19 -5.59 2.74
N PHE A 43 8.48 -4.52 2.02
CA PHE A 43 8.31 -3.16 2.50
C PHE A 43 7.06 -2.56 1.87
N ARG A 44 6.22 -1.94 2.70
CA ARG A 44 5.30 -0.89 2.27
C ARG A 44 5.84 0.41 2.80
N TYR A 45 6.41 1.23 1.93
CA TYR A 45 7.20 2.39 2.33
C TYR A 45 6.56 3.70 1.88
N SER A 46 6.75 4.72 2.71
CA SER A 46 6.23 6.08 2.50
C SER A 46 7.16 6.89 1.59
N THR A 47 6.78 8.13 1.31
CA THR A 47 7.66 9.09 0.60
C THR A 47 8.88 9.54 1.41
N GLU A 48 8.93 9.24 2.71
CA GLU A 48 10.08 9.57 3.57
C GLU A 48 11.26 8.62 3.37
N SER A 49 11.03 7.47 2.72
CA SER A 49 12.05 6.46 2.41
C SER A 49 12.20 6.28 0.90
N THR A 50 13.41 6.01 0.45
CA THR A 50 13.66 5.52 -0.92
C THR A 50 13.94 4.03 -0.90
N HIS A 51 13.66 3.34 -2.00
CA HIS A 51 13.95 1.90 -2.07
C HIS A 51 15.46 1.63 -1.98
N GLU A 52 16.29 2.52 -2.51
CA GLU A 52 17.75 2.44 -2.40
C GLU A 52 18.20 2.55 -0.94
N ASP A 53 17.69 3.51 -0.18
CA ASP A 53 18.04 3.69 1.22
C ASP A 53 17.60 2.50 2.08
N LEU A 54 16.40 1.97 1.83
CA LEU A 54 15.90 0.78 2.51
C LEU A 54 16.79 -0.44 2.21
N GLN A 55 17.16 -0.65 0.95
CA GLN A 55 18.08 -1.72 0.55
C GLN A 55 19.43 -1.57 1.25
N GLN A 56 20.04 -0.39 1.20
CA GLN A 56 21.33 -0.14 1.85
C GLN A 56 21.28 -0.38 3.35
N ARG A 57 20.21 0.07 4.02
CA ARG A 57 20.02 -0.15 5.46
C ARG A 57 19.83 -1.63 5.80
N VAL A 58 19.08 -2.39 5.00
CA VAL A 58 18.96 -3.85 5.19
C VAL A 58 20.32 -4.51 5.09
N LEU A 59 21.08 -4.22 4.03
CA LEU A 59 22.43 -4.76 3.84
C LEU A 59 23.34 -4.42 5.02
N GLY A 60 23.38 -3.15 5.44
CA GLY A 60 24.18 -2.71 6.58
C GLY A 60 23.83 -3.41 7.89
N ILE A 61 22.55 -3.71 8.14
CA ILE A 61 22.13 -4.49 9.31
C ILE A 61 22.59 -5.95 9.19
N LEU A 62 22.42 -6.59 8.04
CA LEU A 62 22.85 -7.98 7.84
C LEU A 62 24.37 -8.12 7.98
N ASP A 63 25.11 -7.19 7.38
CA ASP A 63 26.58 -7.13 7.42
C ASP A 63 27.09 -6.90 8.85
N LYS A 64 26.45 -6.00 9.60
CA LYS A 64 26.77 -5.75 11.02
C LYS A 64 26.63 -7.01 11.88
N HIS A 65 25.70 -7.90 11.52
CA HIS A 65 25.51 -9.17 12.21
C HIS A 65 26.35 -10.33 11.63
N GLY A 66 27.13 -10.08 10.58
CA GLY A 66 28.04 -11.07 10.00
C GLY A 66 27.33 -12.22 9.27
N PHE A 67 26.13 -11.98 8.72
CA PHE A 67 25.44 -13.00 7.92
C PHE A 67 26.14 -13.20 6.58
N GLU A 68 26.26 -14.45 6.14
CA GLU A 68 26.52 -14.78 4.74
C GLU A 68 25.17 -14.94 4.03
N TYR A 69 24.90 -14.12 3.02
CA TYR A 69 23.61 -14.12 2.35
C TYR A 69 23.72 -13.79 0.86
N LYS A 70 22.69 -14.21 0.13
CA LYS A 70 22.37 -13.71 -1.20
C LYS A 70 20.98 -13.11 -1.11
N ILE A 71 20.83 -11.88 -1.60
CA ILE A 71 19.54 -11.20 -1.64
C ILE A 71 19.20 -10.86 -3.09
N THR A 72 17.91 -10.90 -3.41
CA THR A 72 17.36 -10.47 -4.69
C THR A 72 16.22 -9.53 -4.39
N TRP A 73 16.23 -8.38 -5.06
CA TRP A 73 15.27 -7.31 -4.84
C TRP A 73 14.30 -7.25 -6.01
N GLU A 74 13.02 -7.23 -5.69
CA GLU A 74 11.95 -6.96 -6.66
C GLU A 74 11.23 -5.69 -6.24
N HIS A 75 11.12 -4.74 -7.16
CA HIS A 75 10.45 -3.47 -6.92
C HIS A 75 9.14 -3.44 -7.72
N SER A 76 8.02 -3.55 -7.03
CA SER A 76 6.69 -3.68 -7.63
C SER A 76 6.00 -2.34 -7.91
N GLY A 77 6.52 -1.24 -7.36
CA GLY A 77 5.88 0.07 -7.46
C GLY A 77 6.46 1.11 -6.51
N TYR A 78 6.47 2.36 -6.97
CA TYR A 78 6.85 3.52 -6.15
C TYR A 78 5.63 4.05 -5.38
N PRO A 79 5.83 4.66 -4.20
CA PRO A 79 4.78 5.43 -3.55
C PRO A 79 4.40 6.60 -4.46
N PHE A 80 3.10 6.87 -4.57
CA PHE A 80 2.58 8.03 -5.26
C PHE A 80 1.57 8.72 -4.35
N LEU A 81 1.48 10.04 -4.48
CA LEU A 81 0.54 10.86 -3.73
C LEU A 81 -0.10 11.84 -4.69
N THR A 82 -1.43 11.90 -4.67
CA THR A 82 -2.17 12.99 -5.28
C THR A 82 -2.40 14.05 -4.20
N PRO A 83 -1.79 15.24 -4.32
CA PRO A 83 -2.08 16.34 -3.40
C PRO A 83 -3.57 16.69 -3.42
N LYS A 84 -4.06 17.33 -2.35
CA LYS A 84 -5.42 17.89 -2.36
C LYS A 84 -5.58 18.84 -3.56
N GLY A 85 -6.54 18.53 -4.42
CA GLY A 85 -6.84 19.23 -5.66
C GLY A 85 -8.29 18.98 -6.08
N ASP A 86 -8.66 19.42 -7.28
CA ASP A 86 -10.05 19.40 -7.77
C ASP A 86 -10.71 18.02 -7.69
N LEU A 87 -9.97 16.94 -8.01
CA LEU A 87 -10.50 15.58 -7.95
C LEU A 87 -10.77 15.14 -6.51
N VAL A 88 -9.83 15.40 -5.60
CA VAL A 88 -9.99 15.05 -4.17
C VAL A 88 -11.19 15.79 -3.58
N SER A 89 -11.29 17.09 -3.80
CA SER A 89 -12.42 17.91 -3.32
C SER A 89 -13.75 17.41 -3.90
N SER A 90 -13.79 17.10 -5.19
CA SER A 90 -14.99 16.58 -5.85
C SER A 90 -15.47 15.25 -5.26
N CYS A 91 -14.53 14.35 -4.91
CA CYS A 91 -14.86 13.10 -4.24
C CYS A 91 -15.44 13.32 -2.83
N VAL A 92 -14.80 14.17 -2.02
CA VAL A 92 -15.24 14.51 -0.67
C VAL A 92 -16.66 15.09 -0.71
N ASP A 93 -16.88 16.08 -1.57
CA ASP A 93 -18.17 16.75 -1.70
C ASP A 93 -19.26 15.79 -2.21
N ALA A 94 -18.95 14.92 -3.17
CA ALA A 94 -19.91 13.95 -3.69
C ALA A 94 -20.36 12.94 -2.62
N ILE A 95 -19.43 12.43 -1.82
CA ILE A 95 -19.76 11.52 -0.71
C ILE A 95 -20.63 12.24 0.33
N GLN A 96 -20.29 13.47 0.68
CA GLN A 96 -21.07 14.27 1.62
C GLN A 96 -22.49 14.54 1.09
N VAL A 97 -22.66 14.82 -0.20
CA VAL A 97 -23.96 15.07 -0.83
C VAL A 97 -24.83 13.81 -0.87
N VAL A 98 -24.27 12.67 -1.27
CA VAL A 98 -25.05 11.43 -1.46
C VAL A 98 -25.31 10.72 -0.14
N LYS A 99 -24.31 10.67 0.75
CA LYS A 99 -24.36 9.86 1.98
C LYS A 99 -24.39 10.67 3.27
N GLY A 100 -24.07 11.96 3.23
CA GLY A 100 -23.96 12.77 4.45
C GLY A 100 -22.75 12.42 5.33
N ILE A 101 -21.76 11.73 4.78
CA ILE A 101 -20.61 11.20 5.52
C ILE A 101 -19.39 12.12 5.33
N GLU A 102 -18.74 12.48 6.44
CA GLU A 102 -17.43 13.12 6.42
C GLU A 102 -16.34 12.07 6.13
N THR A 103 -15.52 12.33 5.12
CA THR A 103 -14.53 11.37 4.60
C THR A 103 -13.13 11.61 5.14
N GLU A 104 -12.41 10.53 5.40
CA GLU A 104 -10.97 10.56 5.70
C GLU A 104 -10.15 10.31 4.42
N LEU A 105 -9.14 11.13 4.17
CA LEU A 105 -8.17 10.87 3.10
C LEU A 105 -7.08 9.94 3.62
N SER A 106 -6.83 8.85 2.91
CA SER A 106 -5.88 7.82 3.35
C SER A 106 -4.98 7.35 2.21
N THR A 107 -3.72 7.07 2.54
CA THR A 107 -2.79 6.31 1.70
C THR A 107 -2.50 4.91 2.28
N SER A 108 -3.27 4.52 3.31
CA SER A 108 -3.11 3.23 3.96
C SER A 108 -3.64 2.09 3.08
N GLY A 109 -3.29 0.85 3.42
CA GLY A 109 -3.76 -0.33 2.71
C GLY A 109 -2.76 -0.86 1.68
N GLY A 110 -3.28 -1.30 0.53
CA GLY A 110 -2.54 -1.96 -0.55
C GLY A 110 -1.94 -0.99 -1.57
N THR A 111 -1.80 -1.45 -2.80
CA THR A 111 -1.43 -0.61 -3.95
C THR A 111 -2.43 -0.85 -5.08
N SER A 112 -2.54 0.10 -5.99
CA SER A 112 -3.33 -0.02 -7.21
C SER A 112 -2.51 0.38 -8.44
N ASP A 113 -3.12 0.26 -9.61
CA ASP A 113 -2.53 0.71 -10.87
C ASP A 113 -2.47 2.25 -11.00
N GLY A 114 -3.00 2.98 -10.02
CA GLY A 114 -2.78 4.41 -9.87
C GLY A 114 -1.29 4.79 -9.89
N ARG A 115 -0.41 3.89 -9.41
CA ARG A 115 1.05 4.05 -9.45
C ARG A 115 1.65 4.16 -10.86
N PHE A 116 0.93 3.67 -11.88
CA PHE A 116 1.33 3.83 -13.28
C PHE A 116 0.68 5.06 -13.89
N ILE A 117 -0.61 5.27 -13.63
CA ILE A 117 -1.41 6.34 -14.22
C ILE A 117 -0.88 7.72 -13.80
N ALA A 118 -0.63 7.93 -12.51
CA ALA A 118 -0.19 9.20 -11.96
C ALA A 118 1.09 9.73 -12.63
N PRO A 119 2.22 8.98 -12.67
CA PRO A 119 3.45 9.47 -13.29
C PRO A 119 3.40 9.47 -14.83
N MET A 120 2.63 8.57 -15.47
CA MET A 120 2.59 8.51 -16.94
C MET A 120 1.80 9.65 -17.57
N LEU A 121 0.72 10.09 -16.91
CA LEU A 121 -0.21 11.10 -17.44
C LEU A 121 -0.12 12.44 -16.72
N ASP A 122 0.71 12.56 -15.69
CA ASP A 122 0.72 13.72 -14.77
C ASP A 122 -0.70 14.04 -14.26
N ALA A 123 -1.43 12.98 -13.88
CA ALA A 123 -2.85 13.04 -13.55
C ALA A 123 -3.08 12.96 -12.04
N GLN A 124 -4.11 13.66 -11.55
CA GLN A 124 -4.65 13.43 -10.21
C GLN A 124 -5.31 12.04 -10.18
N VAL A 125 -4.94 11.22 -9.20
CA VAL A 125 -5.47 9.86 -9.02
C VAL A 125 -6.02 9.69 -7.61
N VAL A 126 -7.28 9.28 -7.50
CA VAL A 126 -7.96 8.96 -6.23
C VAL A 126 -8.62 7.59 -6.36
N GLU A 127 -8.48 6.78 -5.32
CA GLU A 127 -9.18 5.50 -5.20
C GLU A 127 -10.41 5.67 -4.32
N LEU A 128 -11.56 5.23 -4.83
CA LEU A 128 -12.84 5.30 -4.14
C LEU A 128 -13.65 4.07 -4.51
N GLY A 129 -14.13 3.34 -3.52
CA GLY A 129 -14.87 2.09 -3.73
C GLY A 129 -15.60 1.63 -2.46
N PRO A 130 -16.25 0.45 -2.53
CA PRO A 130 -16.99 -0.10 -1.39
C PRO A 130 -16.07 -0.66 -0.31
N LEU A 131 -16.66 -1.13 0.79
CA LEU A 131 -15.92 -1.69 1.92
C LEU A 131 -15.03 -2.87 1.50
N ASN A 132 -13.73 -2.77 1.80
CA ASN A 132 -12.73 -3.78 1.44
C ASN A 132 -12.56 -4.91 2.48
N ALA A 133 -13.45 -5.02 3.47
CA ALA A 133 -13.27 -5.92 4.64
C ALA A 133 -13.18 -7.42 4.27
N THR A 134 -13.77 -7.83 3.14
CA THR A 134 -13.83 -9.23 2.73
C THR A 134 -12.99 -9.54 1.47
N ILE A 135 -12.20 -8.59 0.97
CA ILE A 135 -11.39 -8.86 -0.24
C ILE A 135 -10.40 -10.00 0.01
N HIS A 136 -10.22 -10.88 -0.97
CA HIS A 136 -9.31 -12.03 -0.92
C HIS A 136 -9.64 -13.05 0.19
N GLN A 137 -10.88 -13.06 0.68
CA GLN A 137 -11.35 -14.03 1.68
C GLN A 137 -12.42 -14.94 1.09
N VAL A 138 -12.66 -16.08 1.75
CA VAL A 138 -13.82 -16.93 1.42
C VAL A 138 -15.12 -16.16 1.72
N ASN A 139 -16.13 -16.34 0.86
CA ASN A 139 -17.41 -15.62 0.94
C ASN A 139 -17.28 -14.09 0.84
N GLU A 140 -16.40 -13.60 -0.04
CA GLU A 140 -16.34 -12.18 -0.41
C GLU A 140 -17.72 -11.67 -0.83
N CYS A 141 -18.13 -10.52 -0.29
CA CYS A 141 -19.44 -9.94 -0.54
C CYS A 141 -19.44 -8.41 -0.44
N VAL A 142 -20.47 -7.79 -1.01
CA VAL A 142 -20.69 -6.34 -0.94
C VAL A 142 -22.17 -6.05 -0.70
N SER A 143 -22.46 -4.95 0.00
CA SER A 143 -23.82 -4.45 0.16
C SER A 143 -24.38 -3.99 -1.20
N VAL A 144 -25.58 -4.45 -1.56
CA VAL A 144 -26.25 -4.00 -2.80
C VAL A 144 -26.54 -2.50 -2.74
N GLN A 145 -26.96 -1.99 -1.57
CA GLN A 145 -27.20 -0.55 -1.39
C GLN A 145 -25.92 0.26 -1.58
N ASP A 146 -24.77 -0.25 -1.14
CA ASP A 146 -23.49 0.46 -1.31
C ASP A 146 -23.11 0.58 -2.79
N LEU A 147 -23.53 -0.37 -3.65
CA LEU A 147 -23.31 -0.27 -5.10
C LEU A 147 -24.20 0.80 -5.75
N ASP A 148 -25.46 0.89 -5.32
CA ASP A 148 -26.38 1.93 -5.80
C ASP A 148 -25.86 3.32 -5.38
N ASP A 149 -25.50 3.47 -4.11
CA ASP A 149 -24.95 4.72 -3.56
C ASP A 149 -23.63 5.10 -4.25
N LEU A 150 -22.75 4.13 -4.51
CA LEU A 150 -21.48 4.35 -5.19
C LEU A 150 -21.69 4.84 -6.64
N THR A 151 -22.74 4.37 -7.31
CA THR A 151 -23.12 4.86 -8.63
C THR A 151 -23.50 6.33 -8.59
N ASP A 152 -24.31 6.73 -7.62
CA ASP A 152 -24.72 8.13 -7.41
C ASP A 152 -23.53 9.01 -7.04
N ILE A 153 -22.59 8.51 -6.23
CA ILE A 153 -21.35 9.21 -5.88
C ILE A 153 -20.50 9.46 -7.14
N TYR A 154 -20.25 8.44 -7.95
CA TYR A 154 -19.48 8.61 -9.19
C TYR A 154 -20.16 9.59 -10.15
N TYR A 155 -21.48 9.52 -10.27
CA TYR A 155 -22.23 10.47 -11.08
C TYR A 155 -22.08 11.92 -10.58
N GLN A 156 -22.15 12.12 -9.25
CA GLN A 156 -21.97 13.44 -8.67
C GLN A 156 -20.53 13.97 -8.84
N ILE A 157 -19.50 13.10 -8.76
CA ILE A 157 -18.11 13.48 -9.07
C ILE A 157 -17.99 13.99 -10.51
N LEU A 158 -18.58 13.26 -11.47
CA LEU A 158 -18.56 13.68 -12.88
C LEU A 158 -19.23 15.05 -13.07
N LYS A 159 -20.33 15.32 -12.36
CA LYS A 159 -20.97 16.65 -12.38
C LYS A 159 -20.06 17.73 -11.79
N ASN A 160 -19.42 17.47 -10.65
CA ASN A 160 -18.53 18.44 -10.01
C ASN A 160 -17.32 18.79 -10.90
N MET A 161 -16.80 17.81 -11.64
CA MET A 161 -15.59 17.96 -12.46
C MET A 161 -15.82 18.53 -13.87
N LEU A 162 -17.02 18.34 -14.44
CA LEU A 162 -17.28 18.61 -15.86
C LEU A 162 -18.36 19.66 -16.13
N ALA A 163 -19.15 20.05 -15.13
CA ALA A 163 -20.25 21.00 -15.29
C ALA A 163 -19.82 22.46 -15.11
#